data_AF-A0A7K4S8U7-F1
#
_entry.id   AF-A0A7K4S8U7-F1
#
_cell.length_a   1.000
_cell.length_b   1.000
_cell.length_c   1.000
_cell.angle_alpha   90.00
_cell.angle_beta   90.00
_cell.angle_gamma   90.00
#
_symmetry.space_group_name_H-M   'P 1'
#
loop_
_entity.id
_entity.type
_entity.pdbx_description
1 polymer ?
#
loop_
_entity_poly.entity_id
_entity_poly.type
_entity_poly.pdbx_seq_one_letter_code
_entity_poly.pdbx_strand_id
1 'polypeptide(L)'
;CCHPPDCTCEWTDWIDVSYPDGSDKDGGDDETFENIQKHNASWICVKAENISCRAERFPDVPIEDLGQIVTCDVSTGLICNNRDQTVGGPSVVPVCYNYQISVCCTPNRPECIPSTTASTTTAPPSSTTSTMSSTPRPTTTPTPTSSKPPTSTSTTSIPPSSTSSSTPTPPPSSTTSTMSSTPRPTTTPTPT
;
A
#
# COMPACT_ATOMS: atom_id res chain seq x y z
N CYS A 1 -33.74 19.61 22.26
CA CYS A 1 -32.31 19.91 21.99
C CYS A 1 -31.87 18.99 20.87
N CYS A 2 -31.45 19.53 19.72
CA CYS A 2 -30.79 18.70 18.71
C CYS A 2 -29.32 18.57 19.10
N HIS A 3 -28.87 17.35 19.34
CA HIS A 3 -27.46 17.05 19.42
C HIS A 3 -26.82 17.41 18.05
N PRO A 4 -25.65 18.07 18.00
CA PRO A 4 -24.96 18.28 16.74
C PRO A 4 -24.70 16.91 16.06
N PRO A 5 -24.75 16.84 14.72
CA PRO A 5 -24.48 15.58 14.04
C PRO A 5 -23.04 15.14 14.31
N ASP A 6 -22.88 13.86 14.69
CA ASP A 6 -21.57 13.25 14.82
C ASP A 6 -21.02 12.96 13.43
N CYS A 7 -19.95 13.67 13.08
CA CYS A 7 -19.25 13.57 11.81
C CYS A 7 -17.84 12.99 11.98
N THR A 8 -17.60 12.30 13.11
CA THR A 8 -16.38 11.53 13.33
C THR A 8 -16.26 10.45 12.26
N CYS A 9 -15.05 10.24 11.74
CA CYS A 9 -14.83 9.21 10.74
C CYS A 9 -15.11 7.81 11.31
N GLU A 10 -15.69 6.94 10.48
CA GLU A 10 -15.95 5.55 10.81
C GLU A 10 -14.94 4.67 10.07
N TRP A 11 -14.31 3.74 10.79
CA TRP A 11 -13.40 2.77 10.20
C TRP A 11 -14.16 1.74 9.38
N THR A 12 -13.69 1.47 8.17
CA THR A 12 -14.17 0.34 7.37
C THR A 12 -13.72 -0.99 7.99
N ASP A 13 -14.41 -2.07 7.62
CA ASP A 13 -13.79 -3.39 7.68
C ASP A 13 -12.48 -3.40 6.88
N TRP A 14 -11.65 -4.41 7.11
CA TRP A 14 -10.44 -4.58 6.33
C TRP A 14 -10.76 -4.92 4.89
N ILE A 15 -10.10 -4.22 3.98
CA ILE A 15 -10.25 -4.31 2.53
C ILE A 15 -8.99 -4.95 1.97
N ASP A 16 -9.20 -6.00 1.19
CA ASP A 16 -8.19 -6.83 0.55
C ASP A 16 -8.81 -7.24 -0.80
N VAL A 17 -8.43 -6.55 -1.87
CA VAL A 17 -8.93 -6.77 -3.24
C VAL A 17 -7.84 -7.18 -4.22
N SER A 18 -6.57 -7.05 -3.81
CA SER A 18 -5.37 -7.38 -4.55
C SER A 18 -4.61 -8.49 -3.82
N TYR A 19 -3.81 -9.26 -4.57
CA TYR A 19 -2.98 -10.33 -4.01
C TYR A 19 -1.65 -10.41 -4.76
N PRO A 20 -0.52 -10.59 -4.06
CA PRO A 20 0.78 -10.69 -4.70
C PRO A 20 0.95 -12.00 -5.49
N ASP A 21 1.29 -11.88 -6.78
CA ASP A 21 1.74 -13.01 -7.61
C ASP A 21 3.27 -13.06 -7.66
N GLY A 22 3.86 -14.10 -7.07
CA GLY A 22 5.32 -14.28 -7.06
C GLY A 22 5.92 -14.58 -8.44
N SER A 23 5.10 -14.86 -9.45
CA SER A 23 5.53 -15.08 -10.84
C SER A 23 5.65 -13.78 -11.63
N ASP A 24 4.96 -12.73 -11.20
CA ASP A 24 4.93 -11.43 -11.86
C ASP A 24 5.81 -10.42 -11.10
N LYS A 25 6.89 -9.97 -11.75
CA LYS A 25 7.79 -8.97 -11.16
C LYS A 25 7.22 -7.55 -11.19
N ASP A 26 6.35 -7.26 -12.16
CA ASP A 26 5.72 -5.95 -12.29
C ASP A 26 4.38 -5.89 -11.53
N GLY A 27 3.93 -7.03 -11.01
CA GLY A 27 2.85 -7.11 -10.05
C GLY A 27 3.28 -6.71 -8.63
N GLY A 28 2.44 -7.05 -7.67
CA GLY A 28 2.60 -6.61 -6.30
C GLY A 28 1.29 -6.74 -5.55
N ASP A 29 1.10 -5.85 -4.59
CA ASP A 29 -0.14 -5.76 -3.84
C ASP A 29 -0.59 -4.29 -3.68
N ASP A 30 -1.77 -3.98 -4.22
CA ASP A 30 -2.27 -2.61 -4.40
C ASP A 30 -3.70 -2.43 -3.89
N GLU A 31 -3.82 -2.04 -2.63
CA GLU A 31 -5.09 -1.62 -2.00
C GLU A 31 -5.32 -0.13 -2.20
N THR A 32 -5.26 0.33 -3.45
CA THR A 32 -5.55 1.75 -3.78
C THR A 32 -7.05 2.02 -3.80
N PHE A 33 -7.49 3.24 -3.48
CA PHE A 33 -8.92 3.58 -3.53
C PHE A 33 -9.53 3.38 -4.92
N GLU A 34 -8.75 3.61 -5.98
CA GLU A 34 -9.18 3.34 -7.34
C GLU A 34 -9.37 1.82 -7.57
N ASN A 35 -8.43 0.99 -7.10
CA ASN A 35 -8.54 -0.45 -7.24
C ASN A 35 -9.72 -1.02 -6.44
N ILE A 36 -9.91 -0.55 -5.21
CA ILE A 36 -11.05 -0.91 -4.37
C ILE A 36 -12.37 -0.56 -5.05
N GLN A 37 -12.50 0.64 -5.65
CA GLN A 37 -13.72 1.01 -6.38
C GLN A 37 -13.95 0.18 -7.64
N LYS A 38 -12.88 -0.25 -8.34
CA LYS A 38 -13.00 -1.16 -9.49
C LYS A 38 -13.57 -2.52 -9.08
N HIS A 39 -13.16 -3.04 -7.92
CA HIS A 39 -13.63 -4.32 -7.40
C HIS A 39 -14.98 -4.22 -6.67
N ASN A 40 -15.25 -3.08 -6.06
CA ASN A 40 -16.49 -2.78 -5.34
C ASN A 40 -16.95 -1.34 -5.60
N ALA A 41 -17.71 -1.15 -6.67
CA ALA A 41 -18.22 0.16 -7.07
C ALA A 41 -19.19 0.81 -6.05
N SER A 42 -19.68 0.03 -5.07
CA SER A 42 -20.53 0.56 -3.99
C SER A 42 -19.73 1.05 -2.79
N TRP A 43 -18.42 0.78 -2.73
CA TRP A 43 -17.56 1.33 -1.71
C TRP A 43 -17.32 2.82 -1.97
N ILE A 44 -17.68 3.65 -0.99
CA ILE A 44 -17.62 5.12 -1.10
C ILE A 44 -16.96 5.66 0.17
N CYS A 45 -15.84 6.37 -0.01
CA CYS A 45 -15.17 7.15 1.03
C CYS A 45 -15.02 8.58 0.52
N VAL A 46 -15.94 9.47 0.90
CA VAL A 46 -15.96 10.87 0.41
C VAL A 46 -14.69 11.62 0.84
N LYS A 47 -14.23 11.31 2.06
CA LYS A 47 -13.02 11.86 2.65
C LYS A 47 -12.41 10.82 3.57
N ALA A 48 -11.22 10.34 3.22
CA ALA A 48 -10.39 9.54 4.11
C ALA A 48 -9.69 10.49 5.11
N GLU A 49 -9.95 10.30 6.39
CA GLU A 49 -9.29 11.07 7.46
C GLU A 49 -8.08 10.33 8.03
N ASN A 50 -8.08 9.01 7.98
CA ASN A 50 -6.99 8.17 8.44
C ASN A 50 -6.97 6.82 7.70
N ILE A 51 -5.84 6.14 7.76
CA ILE A 51 -5.63 4.83 7.14
C ILE A 51 -4.85 3.94 8.11
N SER A 52 -5.17 2.65 8.11
CA SER A 52 -4.40 1.61 8.76
C SER A 52 -4.09 0.54 7.73
N CYS A 53 -2.83 0.12 7.66
CA CYS A 53 -2.38 -0.93 6.77
C CYS A 53 -1.69 -2.03 7.57
N ARG A 54 -1.91 -3.28 7.20
CA ARG A 54 -1.23 -4.43 7.83
C ARG A 54 -1.05 -5.57 6.84
N ALA A 55 -0.04 -6.39 7.07
CA ALA A 55 0.05 -7.68 6.39
C ALA A 55 -0.96 -8.67 7.00
N GLU A 56 -1.69 -9.39 6.17
CA GLU A 56 -2.75 -10.32 6.61
C GLU A 56 -2.23 -11.39 7.58
N ARG A 57 -1.04 -11.94 7.29
CA ARG A 57 -0.42 -12.99 8.11
C ARG A 57 0.38 -12.47 9.30
N PHE A 58 0.62 -11.16 9.36
CA PHE A 58 1.40 -10.52 10.42
C PHE A 58 0.66 -9.26 10.94
N PRO A 59 -0.57 -9.39 11.44
CA PRO A 59 -1.42 -8.24 11.78
C PRO A 59 -0.88 -7.43 12.97
N ASP A 60 -0.06 -8.04 13.83
CA ASP A 60 0.52 -7.42 15.02
C ASP A 60 1.93 -6.85 14.77
N VAL A 61 2.48 -7.03 13.58
CA VAL A 61 3.79 -6.51 13.21
C VAL A 61 3.59 -5.16 12.52
N PRO A 62 4.19 -4.06 13.02
CA PRO A 62 4.14 -2.78 12.34
C PRO A 62 4.65 -2.89 10.91
N ILE A 63 4.02 -2.17 9.98
CA ILE A 63 4.34 -2.30 8.55
C ILE A 63 5.80 -1.93 8.24
N GLU A 64 6.36 -0.98 8.99
CA GLU A 64 7.76 -0.56 8.89
C GLU A 64 8.75 -1.65 9.32
N ASP A 65 8.32 -2.55 10.20
CA ASP A 65 9.14 -3.64 10.75
C ASP A 65 9.10 -4.91 9.88
N LEU A 66 8.20 -4.97 8.88
CA LEU A 66 8.09 -6.11 7.95
C LEU A 66 9.28 -6.22 6.98
N GLY A 67 10.07 -5.16 6.85
CA GLY A 67 11.24 -5.13 5.96
C GLY A 67 10.89 -5.05 4.47
N GLN A 68 9.66 -4.67 4.12
CA GLN A 68 9.19 -4.45 2.75
C GLN A 68 9.09 -2.96 2.43
N ILE A 69 9.28 -2.61 1.17
CA ILE A 69 9.05 -1.24 0.68
C ILE A 69 7.58 -1.13 0.35
N VAL A 70 6.83 -0.49 1.23
CA VAL A 70 5.37 -0.32 1.13
C VAL A 70 5.01 1.15 1.32
N THR A 71 4.16 1.66 0.44
CA THR A 71 3.49 2.95 0.65
C THR A 71 2.15 2.67 1.32
N CYS A 72 1.85 3.38 2.41
CA CYS A 72 0.57 3.34 3.10
C CYS A 72 0.21 4.77 3.50
N ASP A 73 -0.72 5.40 2.79
CA ASP A 73 -1.11 6.79 3.04
C ASP A 73 -2.56 7.08 2.66
N VAL A 74 -3.13 8.11 3.30
CA VAL A 74 -4.55 8.49 3.15
C VAL A 74 -4.90 9.07 1.78
N SER A 75 -3.91 9.41 0.94
CA SER A 75 -4.16 9.97 -0.39
C SER A 75 -4.24 8.90 -1.47
N THR A 76 -3.51 7.80 -1.29
CA THR A 76 -3.37 6.74 -2.30
C THR A 76 -4.01 5.43 -1.87
N GLY A 77 -3.96 5.08 -0.58
CA GLY A 77 -4.22 3.74 -0.08
C GLY A 77 -2.91 3.02 0.24
N LEU A 78 -2.80 1.74 -0.14
CA LEU A 78 -1.56 0.98 -0.05
C LEU A 78 -1.04 0.54 -1.42
N ILE A 79 0.28 0.61 -1.59
CA ILE A 79 1.02 0.15 -2.78
C ILE A 79 2.27 -0.60 -2.31
N CYS A 80 2.41 -1.85 -2.77
CA CYS A 80 3.63 -2.62 -2.70
C CYS A 80 3.94 -3.20 -4.08
N ASN A 81 5.12 -2.91 -4.64
CA ASN A 81 5.53 -3.49 -5.91
C ASN A 81 6.57 -4.59 -5.70
N ASN A 82 6.40 -5.74 -6.36
CA ASN A 82 7.34 -6.86 -6.28
C ASN A 82 8.75 -6.45 -6.72
N ARG A 83 8.88 -5.69 -7.81
CA ARG A 83 10.17 -5.19 -8.32
C ARG A 83 10.96 -4.31 -7.34
N ASP A 84 10.27 -3.66 -6.40
CA ASP A 84 10.90 -2.77 -5.43
C ASP A 84 11.39 -3.56 -4.20
N GLN A 85 10.93 -4.81 -4.04
CA GLN A 85 11.32 -5.65 -2.92
C GLN A 85 12.73 -6.22 -3.17
N THR A 86 13.58 -6.11 -2.15
CA THR A 86 14.91 -6.73 -2.18
C THR A 86 14.84 -8.15 -1.62
N VAL A 87 15.77 -9.01 -2.04
CA VAL A 87 15.97 -10.31 -1.40
C VAL A 87 16.57 -10.06 -0.01
N GLY A 88 15.73 -9.96 1.01
CA GLY A 88 16.17 -9.70 2.39
C GLY A 88 15.01 -9.74 3.37
N GLY A 89 15.18 -10.46 4.49
CA GLY A 89 14.13 -10.74 5.49
C GLY A 89 13.75 -12.23 5.54
N PRO A 90 12.68 -12.61 6.29
CA PRO A 90 12.20 -14.00 6.36
C PRO A 90 11.73 -14.57 5.00
N SER A 91 11.44 -13.70 4.03
CA SER A 91 10.95 -14.07 2.71
C SER A 91 12.11 -14.28 1.73
N VAL A 92 12.19 -15.50 1.20
CA VAL A 92 13.22 -15.95 0.24
C VAL A 92 12.99 -15.47 -1.20
N VAL A 93 11.87 -14.79 -1.46
CA VAL A 93 11.50 -14.22 -2.77
C VAL A 93 11.18 -12.73 -2.63
N PRO A 94 11.58 -11.88 -3.59
CA PRO A 94 11.27 -10.45 -3.60
C PRO A 94 9.82 -10.25 -4.06
N VAL A 95 8.88 -10.64 -3.19
CA VAL A 95 7.44 -10.60 -3.45
C VAL A 95 6.79 -9.92 -2.25
N CYS A 96 5.85 -9.02 -2.52
CA CYS A 96 5.04 -8.37 -1.51
C CYS A 96 4.34 -9.40 -0.61
N TYR A 97 4.16 -9.06 0.66
CA TYR A 97 3.17 -9.77 1.48
C TYR A 97 1.76 -9.45 0.98
N ASN A 98 0.79 -10.27 1.39
CA ASN A 98 -0.61 -9.93 1.23
C ASN A 98 -0.99 -8.89 2.29
N TYR A 99 -1.34 -7.69 1.86
CA TYR A 99 -1.74 -6.58 2.70
C TYR A 99 -3.25 -6.35 2.65
N GLN A 100 -3.74 -5.65 3.65
CA GLN A 100 -5.12 -5.18 3.71
C GLN A 100 -5.13 -3.80 4.37
N ILE A 101 -6.11 -2.98 4.00
CA ILE A 101 -6.29 -1.65 4.57
C ILE A 101 -7.62 -1.49 5.28
N SER A 102 -7.65 -0.67 6.32
CA SER A 102 -8.87 -0.12 6.90
C SER A 102 -8.77 1.40 6.79
N VAL A 103 -9.87 2.06 6.42
CA VAL A 103 -9.89 3.50 6.16
C VAL A 103 -10.90 4.15 7.08
N CYS A 104 -10.51 5.23 7.76
CA CYS A 104 -11.44 6.03 8.55
C CYS A 104 -12.09 7.06 7.62
N CYS A 105 -13.34 6.80 7.23
CA CYS A 105 -14.06 7.62 6.26
C CYS A 105 -15.07 8.52 6.95
N THR A 106 -15.14 9.79 6.55
CA THR A 106 -16.23 10.67 6.99
C THR A 106 -17.57 10.07 6.54
N PRO A 107 -18.60 10.03 7.41
CA PRO A 107 -19.91 9.53 7.05
C PRO A 107 -20.46 10.23 5.80
N ASN A 108 -21.02 9.45 4.87
CA ASN A 108 -21.61 9.98 3.64
C ASN A 108 -22.99 10.61 3.91
N ARG A 109 -23.00 11.67 4.71
CA ARG A 109 -24.19 12.45 5.08
C ARG A 109 -23.98 13.92 4.70
N PRO A 110 -24.99 14.61 4.17
CA PRO A 110 -24.86 16.00 3.74
C PRO A 110 -24.32 16.93 4.83
N GLU A 111 -24.68 16.69 6.09
CA GLU A 111 -24.21 17.47 7.24
C GLU A 111 -22.71 17.30 7.57
N CYS A 112 -22.07 16.22 7.11
CA CYS A 112 -20.67 15.90 7.40
C CYS A 112 -19.73 16.22 6.23
N ILE A 113 -20.28 16.46 5.05
CA ILE A 113 -19.51 16.77 3.86
C ILE A 113 -19.38 18.30 3.80
N PRO A 114 -18.16 18.86 3.86
CA PRO A 114 -17.98 20.30 3.76
C PRO A 114 -18.49 20.78 2.39
N SER A 115 -19.50 21.65 2.41
CA SER A 115 -20.02 22.27 1.20
C SER A 115 -18.95 23.21 0.64
N THR A 116 -18.38 22.88 -0.50
CA THR A 116 -17.46 23.76 -1.25
C THR A 116 -18.27 24.96 -1.78
N THR A 117 -18.55 25.93 -0.92
CA THR A 117 -19.10 27.21 -1.36
C THR A 117 -18.00 27.90 -2.16
N ALA A 118 -18.07 27.79 -3.49
CA ALA A 118 -17.24 28.58 -4.38
C ALA A 118 -17.48 30.06 -4.03
N SER A 119 -16.49 30.71 -3.42
CA SER A 119 -16.47 32.17 -3.30
C SER A 119 -16.48 32.74 -4.71
N THR A 120 -17.65 33.09 -5.23
CA THR A 120 -17.80 33.89 -6.44
C THR A 120 -17.25 35.27 -6.16
N THR A 121 -15.95 35.45 -6.38
CA THR A 121 -15.34 36.78 -6.53
C THR A 121 -15.97 37.41 -7.77
N THR A 122 -16.92 38.32 -7.57
CA THR A 122 -17.56 39.08 -8.64
C THR A 122 -16.50 39.96 -9.32
N ALA A 123 -15.99 39.53 -10.47
CA ALA A 123 -15.20 40.41 -11.33
C ALA A 123 -16.15 41.46 -11.96
N PRO A 124 -15.77 42.75 -12.00
CA PRO A 124 -16.59 43.79 -12.62
C PRO A 124 -16.71 43.57 -14.15
N PRO A 125 -17.84 43.96 -14.77
CA PRO A 125 -18.08 43.69 -16.19
C PRO A 125 -17.19 44.55 -17.09
N SER A 126 -16.38 43.89 -17.93
CA SER A 126 -15.69 44.54 -19.05
C SER A 126 -16.68 44.86 -20.18
N SER A 127 -16.72 46.13 -20.57
CA SER A 127 -17.44 46.62 -21.75
C SER A 127 -16.80 46.10 -23.05
N THR A 128 -17.62 45.51 -23.90
CA THR A 128 -17.33 45.07 -25.26
C THR A 128 -17.14 46.25 -26.21
N THR A 129 -16.06 46.25 -27.00
CA THR A 129 -16.03 46.92 -28.30
C THR A 129 -15.35 46.03 -29.32
N SER A 130 -16.14 45.58 -30.29
CA SER A 130 -15.76 44.78 -31.45
C SER A 130 -14.95 45.62 -32.44
N THR A 131 -13.86 45.08 -33.01
CA THR A 131 -13.51 45.38 -34.41
C THR A 131 -12.69 44.24 -35.03
N MET A 132 -13.17 43.85 -36.21
CA MET A 132 -12.72 42.85 -37.17
C MET A 132 -11.40 43.29 -37.84
N SER A 133 -10.41 42.40 -38.02
CA SER A 133 -9.64 42.32 -39.29
C SER A 133 -8.63 41.16 -39.34
N SER A 134 -8.86 40.28 -40.32
CA SER A 134 -7.94 39.72 -41.32
C SER A 134 -6.56 39.14 -40.97
N THR A 135 -6.42 37.89 -41.46
CA THR A 135 -5.32 37.25 -42.21
C THR A 135 -4.24 36.42 -41.48
N PRO A 136 -3.86 35.24 -42.05
CA PRO A 136 -3.01 34.25 -41.40
C PRO A 136 -1.58 34.20 -41.97
N ARG A 137 -0.59 33.82 -41.15
CA ARG A 137 0.68 33.09 -41.48
C ARG A 137 1.73 33.26 -40.37
N PRO A 138 2.83 32.48 -40.36
CA PRO A 138 2.97 31.06 -40.67
C PRO A 138 3.63 30.29 -39.52
N THR A 139 3.46 28.97 -39.57
CA THR A 139 4.22 27.95 -38.88
C THR A 139 5.72 28.05 -39.21
N THR A 140 6.57 28.15 -38.19
CA THR A 140 7.99 27.78 -38.27
C THR A 140 8.48 27.28 -36.91
N THR A 141 8.69 25.97 -36.77
CA THR A 141 9.61 25.42 -35.78
C THR A 141 10.39 24.29 -36.43
N PRO A 142 11.67 24.52 -36.80
CA PRO A 142 12.58 23.44 -37.11
C PRO A 142 13.25 22.93 -35.83
N THR A 143 12.99 21.65 -35.56
CA THR A 143 13.96 20.55 -35.28
C THR A 143 14.93 20.61 -34.07
N PRO A 144 15.44 19.44 -33.65
CA PRO A 144 15.83 19.14 -32.27
C PRO A 144 17.31 19.39 -32.00
N THR A 145 17.68 19.46 -30.73
CA THR A 145 19.09 19.37 -30.33
C THR A 145 19.27 18.22 -29.34
N SER A 146 19.87 17.16 -29.87
CA SER A 146 20.56 16.10 -29.14
C SER A 146 21.87 16.64 -28.56
N SER A 147 22.17 16.35 -27.30
CA SER A 147 23.56 16.16 -26.85
C SER A 147 23.65 15.43 -25.52
N LYS A 148 23.92 14.12 -25.65
CA LYS A 148 24.90 13.27 -24.93
C LYS A 148 25.25 13.52 -23.43
N PRO A 149 25.23 12.45 -22.60
CA PRO A 149 25.78 12.43 -21.22
C PRO A 149 27.32 12.46 -21.13
N PRO A 150 27.89 12.97 -20.02
CA PRO A 150 29.26 12.67 -19.63
C PRO A 150 29.32 11.45 -18.69
N THR A 151 30.09 10.47 -19.14
CA THR A 151 30.73 9.38 -18.38
C THR A 151 31.66 9.94 -17.29
N SER A 152 31.74 9.30 -16.12
CA SER A 152 33.01 9.19 -15.42
C SER A 152 33.08 7.90 -14.59
N THR A 153 34.30 7.38 -14.55
CA THR A 153 34.74 6.03 -14.19
C THR A 153 35.67 6.15 -12.98
N SER A 154 35.66 5.22 -12.02
CA SER A 154 36.83 4.79 -11.21
C SER A 154 36.37 3.77 -10.15
N THR A 155 36.64 2.46 -10.29
CA THR A 155 37.86 1.68 -9.93
C THR A 155 38.12 1.47 -8.44
N THR A 156 37.91 0.21 -8.02
CA THR A 156 38.83 -0.69 -7.30
C THR A 156 39.30 -0.33 -5.88
N SER A 157 38.93 -1.16 -4.90
CA SER A 157 39.85 -1.73 -3.89
C SER A 157 39.17 -2.83 -3.05
N ILE A 158 39.64 -4.07 -3.22
CA ILE A 158 39.65 -5.21 -2.28
C ILE A 158 41.16 -5.38 -1.97
N PRO A 159 41.69 -5.82 -0.78
CA PRO A 159 41.40 -7.13 -0.19
C PRO A 159 41.72 -7.26 1.34
N PRO A 160 42.03 -8.45 1.90
CA PRO A 160 41.10 -9.31 2.65
C PRO A 160 41.57 -9.57 4.10
N SER A 161 40.72 -10.13 4.97
CA SER A 161 41.06 -10.84 6.23
C SER A 161 39.74 -11.14 6.96
N SER A 162 39.48 -12.26 7.62
CA SER A 162 40.34 -13.32 8.14
C SER A 162 39.48 -14.57 8.40
N THR A 163 40.05 -15.71 8.06
CA THR A 163 39.66 -17.05 8.48
C THR A 163 39.58 -17.16 10.01
N SER A 164 38.46 -17.65 10.55
CA SER A 164 38.49 -18.44 11.79
C SER A 164 37.35 -19.45 11.79
N SER A 165 37.73 -20.65 11.41
CA SER A 165 37.03 -21.89 11.70
C SER A 165 37.10 -22.19 13.19
N SER A 166 35.95 -22.35 13.85
CA SER A 166 35.85 -23.10 15.11
C SER A 166 34.62 -24.01 15.08
N THR A 167 34.92 -25.28 15.23
CA THR A 167 34.13 -26.50 15.24
C THR A 167 32.97 -26.48 16.26
N PRO A 168 31.87 -27.21 16.01
CA PRO A 168 30.75 -27.31 16.96
C PRO A 168 31.08 -28.25 18.13
N THR A 169 30.68 -27.86 19.34
CA THR A 169 30.72 -28.71 20.53
C THR A 169 29.29 -29.13 20.88
N PRO A 170 28.96 -30.44 20.89
CA PRO A 170 27.66 -30.90 21.39
C PRO A 170 27.72 -31.16 22.90
N PRO A 171 26.69 -30.80 23.68
CA PRO A 171 26.51 -31.32 25.03
C PRO A 171 25.86 -32.71 24.99
N PRO A 172 26.31 -33.69 25.81
CA PRO A 172 25.55 -34.90 26.10
C PRO A 172 24.73 -34.73 27.38
N SER A 173 23.45 -35.12 27.38
CA SER A 173 22.63 -35.56 28.53
C SER A 173 21.25 -35.95 27.99
N SER A 174 20.92 -37.23 27.79
CA SER A 174 20.43 -38.24 28.74
C SER A 174 19.05 -37.95 29.39
N THR A 175 18.11 -38.87 29.14
CA THR A 175 16.87 -39.22 29.89
C THR A 175 15.78 -38.13 29.99
N THR A 176 14.53 -38.37 29.56
CA THR A 176 13.61 -39.31 30.21
C THR A 176 12.43 -39.64 29.28
N SER A 177 12.11 -40.92 29.19
CA SER A 177 10.92 -41.51 28.58
C SER A 177 9.64 -41.06 29.28
N THR A 178 8.67 -40.54 28.53
CA THR A 178 7.26 -40.58 28.95
C THR A 178 6.38 -40.84 27.73
N MET A 179 5.94 -42.10 27.57
CA MET A 179 4.80 -42.44 26.73
C MET A 179 3.56 -41.78 27.34
N SER A 180 2.98 -40.81 26.65
CA SER A 180 1.61 -40.36 26.94
C SER A 180 0.69 -41.04 25.94
N SER A 181 0.09 -42.15 26.38
CA SER A 181 -0.98 -42.85 25.68
C SER A 181 -2.30 -42.13 25.94
N THR A 182 -2.84 -41.47 24.93
CA THR A 182 -4.18 -40.88 24.95
C THR A 182 -5.24 -41.99 24.79
N PRO A 183 -6.20 -42.16 25.71
CA PRO A 183 -7.28 -43.10 25.52
C PRO A 183 -8.36 -42.56 24.56
N ARG A 184 -8.83 -43.50 23.73
CA ARG A 184 -9.91 -43.45 22.72
C ARG A 184 -11.24 -42.86 23.25
N PRO A 185 -12.03 -42.16 22.40
CA PRO A 185 -13.36 -41.70 22.80
C PRO A 185 -14.35 -42.88 22.90
N THR A 186 -15.08 -42.92 24.01
CA THR A 186 -16.21 -43.82 24.24
C THR A 186 -17.45 -43.22 23.60
N THR A 187 -17.97 -43.86 22.56
CA THR A 187 -19.30 -43.59 22.01
C THR A 187 -20.34 -44.36 22.82
N THR A 188 -21.18 -43.65 23.55
CA THR A 188 -22.38 -44.19 24.21
C THR A 188 -23.50 -44.33 23.17
N PRO A 189 -24.14 -45.50 23.03
CA PRO A 189 -25.40 -45.61 22.32
C PRO A 189 -26.57 -45.24 23.25
N THR A 190 -27.43 -44.31 22.82
CA THR A 190 -28.73 -44.04 23.45
C THR A 190 -29.74 -45.09 23.00
N PRO A 191 -30.49 -45.73 23.92
CA PRO A 191 -31.65 -46.54 23.58
C PRO A 191 -32.98 -45.78 23.79
N THR A 192 -33.90 -46.01 22.85
CA THR A 192 -35.35 -45.70 22.81
C THR A 192 -35.73 -44.34 22.24
#